data_AF-A0A399SRH3-F1
#
_entry.id   AF-A0A399SRH3-F1
#
_cell.length_a   1.000
_cell.length_b   1.000
_cell.length_c   1.000
_cell.angle_alpha   90.00
_cell.angle_beta   90.00
_cell.angle_gamma   90.00
#
_symmetry.space_group_name_H-M   'P 1'
#
loop_
_entity.id
_entity.type
_entity.pdbx_description
1 polymer ?
#
loop_
_entity_poly.entity_id
_entity_poly.type
_entity_poly.pdbx_seq_one_letter_code
_entity_poly.pdbx_strand_id
1 'polypeptide(L)'
;MKDELRRIKASRLQPLIGLLRTKKIEFIDGAEEIPSNKKLAADLGITVTKCNAWLKKLRQELKYSFFRNPLMVNEIECRVLISRHWNEYHDDKGRTIGDENERMFSLDVVLPVIPRMGEEIEFELADRNGYYRGTVHEIIHEVIGKKQRIVIFAHPYENEYERWMRQKVKYEDHKRWLKYRELTKDIQR
;
A
#
# COMPACT_ATOMS: atom_id res chain seq x y z
N MET A 1 13.78 -8.44 13.45
CA MET A 1 13.15 -8.80 14.75
C MET A 1 14.14 -9.39 15.77
N LYS A 2 15.02 -10.33 15.40
CA LYS A 2 16.00 -10.94 16.35
C LYS A 2 16.92 -9.94 17.07
N ASP A 3 17.33 -8.87 16.41
CA ASP A 3 18.19 -7.86 17.04
C ASP A 3 17.46 -7.02 18.09
N GLU A 4 16.13 -6.87 17.97
CA GLU A 4 15.33 -6.11 18.94
C GLU A 4 15.25 -6.82 20.29
N LEU A 5 15.47 -8.14 20.34
CA LEU A 5 15.55 -8.90 21.59
C LEU A 5 16.69 -8.44 22.50
N ARG A 6 17.75 -7.81 21.95
CA ARG A 6 18.87 -7.27 22.74
C ARG A 6 18.47 -6.09 23.63
N ARG A 7 17.33 -5.46 23.36
CA ARG A 7 16.80 -4.36 24.17
C ARG A 7 16.42 -4.81 25.58
N ILE A 8 16.11 -6.10 25.74
CA ILE A 8 15.62 -6.63 27.00
C ILE A 8 16.81 -7.05 27.85
N LYS A 9 17.03 -6.34 28.96
CA LYS A 9 18.10 -6.60 29.92
C LYS A 9 17.68 -7.48 31.11
N ALA A 10 16.42 -7.92 31.15
CA ALA A 10 15.91 -8.76 32.23
C ALA A 10 16.66 -10.10 32.27
N SER A 11 17.46 -10.33 33.32
CA SER A 11 18.33 -11.50 33.48
C SER A 11 17.58 -12.82 33.35
N ARG A 12 16.39 -12.91 33.97
CA ARG A 12 15.51 -14.09 33.92
C ARG A 12 15.05 -14.48 32.52
N LEU A 13 15.04 -13.56 31.56
CA LEU A 13 14.61 -13.81 30.18
C LEU A 13 15.79 -14.08 29.24
N GLN A 14 17.03 -13.85 29.66
CA GLN A 14 18.22 -14.03 28.80
C GLN A 14 18.36 -15.46 28.24
N PRO A 15 18.07 -16.54 28.99
CA PRO A 15 18.14 -17.89 28.42
C PRO A 15 17.17 -18.09 27.24
N LEU A 16 15.93 -17.61 27.37
CA LEU A 16 14.93 -17.66 26.31
C LEU A 16 15.33 -16.77 25.12
N ILE A 17 15.84 -15.57 25.38
CA ILE A 17 16.32 -14.65 24.34
C ILE A 17 17.48 -15.29 23.56
N GLY A 18 18.43 -15.91 24.26
CA GLY A 18 19.54 -16.63 23.64
C GLY A 18 19.06 -17.72 22.70
N LEU A 19 18.11 -18.55 23.15
CA LEU A 19 17.52 -19.61 22.33
C LEU A 19 16.76 -19.05 21.12
N LEU A 20 15.90 -18.05 21.30
CA LEU A 20 15.11 -17.48 20.20
C LEU A 20 15.98 -16.87 19.10
N ARG A 21 17.18 -16.37 19.44
CA ARG A 21 18.12 -15.83 18.46
C ARG A 21 18.73 -16.92 17.56
N THR A 22 18.93 -18.13 18.07
CA THR A 22 19.50 -19.23 17.28
C THR A 22 18.50 -19.87 16.33
N LYS A 23 17.20 -19.86 16.67
CA LYS A 23 16.15 -20.44 15.81
C LYS A 23 15.95 -19.63 14.53
N LYS A 24 16.03 -20.26 13.37
CA LYS A 24 15.59 -19.65 12.10
C LYS A 24 14.08 -19.85 11.96
N ILE A 25 13.40 -18.88 11.36
CA ILE A 25 12.03 -19.04 10.89
C ILE A 25 12.19 -19.47 9.44
N GLU A 26 11.78 -20.70 9.15
CA GLU A 26 11.82 -21.25 7.80
C GLU A 26 10.43 -21.09 7.18
N PHE A 27 10.39 -20.68 5.92
CA PHE A 27 9.17 -20.59 5.13
C PHE A 27 9.12 -21.83 4.24
N ILE A 28 8.19 -22.74 4.52
CA ILE A 28 7.97 -23.96 3.73
C ILE A 28 6.53 -23.90 3.22
N ASP A 29 6.34 -23.97 1.90
CA ASP A 29 5.03 -23.97 1.24
C ASP A 29 4.09 -22.82 1.67
N GLY A 30 4.64 -21.62 1.88
CA GLY A 30 3.88 -20.44 2.29
C GLY A 30 3.48 -20.40 3.77
N ALA A 31 3.90 -21.38 4.57
CA ALA A 31 3.71 -21.39 6.02
C ALA A 31 5.02 -21.10 6.75
N GLU A 32 4.96 -20.26 7.78
CA GLU A 32 6.08 -20.06 8.71
C GLU A 32 6.18 -21.25 9.67
N GLU A 33 7.25 -22.03 9.58
CA GLU A 33 7.54 -23.06 10.57
C GLU A 33 8.18 -22.40 11.80
N ILE A 34 7.32 -22.14 12.80
CA ILE A 34 7.73 -21.58 14.09
C ILE A 34 7.87 -22.71 15.11
N PRO A 35 8.99 -22.78 15.86
CA PRO A 35 9.17 -23.82 16.87
C PRO A 35 8.07 -23.74 17.94
N SER A 36 7.43 -24.88 18.20
CA SER A 36 6.36 -24.97 19.18
C SER A 36 6.85 -24.63 20.60
N ASN A 37 5.95 -24.08 21.44
CA ASN A 37 6.28 -23.76 22.83
C ASN A 37 6.71 -25.01 23.63
N LYS A 38 6.25 -26.21 23.24
CA LYS A 38 6.71 -27.48 23.82
C LYS A 38 8.19 -27.73 23.52
N LYS A 39 8.60 -27.54 22.26
CA LYS A 39 9.99 -27.68 21.82
C LYS A 39 10.89 -26.64 22.49
N LEU A 40 10.44 -25.38 22.56
CA LEU A 40 11.16 -24.32 23.26
C LEU A 40 11.32 -24.60 24.76
N ALA A 41 10.29 -25.14 25.41
CA ALA A 41 10.35 -25.49 26.83
C ALA A 41 11.33 -26.65 27.08
N ALA A 42 11.33 -27.66 26.22
CA ALA A 42 12.28 -28.77 26.27
C ALA A 42 13.73 -28.31 26.09
N ASP A 43 13.99 -27.48 25.07
CA ASP A 43 15.33 -26.90 24.80
C ASP A 43 15.86 -26.06 25.98
N LEU A 44 14.97 -25.46 26.77
CA LEU A 44 15.31 -24.66 27.96
C LEU A 44 15.31 -25.46 29.27
N GLY A 45 14.92 -26.73 29.26
CA GLY A 45 14.77 -27.54 30.48
C GLY A 45 13.72 -26.98 31.46
N ILE A 46 12.65 -26.37 30.95
CA ILE A 46 11.58 -25.78 31.78
C ILE A 46 10.21 -26.38 31.43
N THR A 47 9.22 -26.17 32.31
CA THR A 47 7.83 -26.53 32.00
C THR A 47 7.25 -25.63 30.91
N VAL A 48 6.32 -26.16 30.12
CA VAL A 48 5.61 -25.40 29.07
C VAL A 48 4.91 -24.18 29.66
N THR A 49 4.30 -24.31 30.85
CA THR A 49 3.66 -23.21 31.57
C THR A 49 4.64 -22.08 31.87
N LYS A 50 5.85 -22.42 32.34
CA LYS A 50 6.91 -21.44 32.61
C LYS A 50 7.41 -20.79 31.31
N CYS A 51 7.58 -21.57 30.25
CA CYS A 51 7.95 -21.05 28.93
C CYS A 51 6.92 -20.05 28.40
N ASN A 52 5.63 -20.38 28.49
CA ASN A 52 4.54 -19.48 28.10
C ASN A 52 4.55 -18.17 28.90
N ALA A 53 4.77 -18.25 30.22
CA ALA A 53 4.88 -17.07 31.07
C ALA A 53 6.07 -16.20 30.68
N TRP A 54 7.22 -16.81 30.35
CA TRP A 54 8.40 -16.09 29.88
C TRP A 54 8.19 -15.42 28.53
N LEU A 55 7.56 -16.10 27.56
CA LEU A 55 7.21 -15.54 26.26
C LEU A 55 6.25 -14.35 26.38
N LYS A 56 5.21 -14.47 27.23
CA LYS A 56 4.27 -13.38 27.50
C LYS A 56 4.98 -12.18 28.11
N LYS A 57 5.86 -12.41 29.09
CA LYS A 57 6.65 -11.34 29.72
C LYS A 57 7.62 -10.70 28.73
N LEU A 58 8.31 -11.50 27.92
CA LEU A 58 9.22 -11.02 26.88
C LEU A 58 8.50 -10.10 25.88
N ARG A 59 7.30 -10.48 25.43
CA ARG A 59 6.48 -9.64 24.54
C ARG A 59 6.12 -8.30 25.19
N GLN A 60 5.76 -8.31 26.47
CA GLN A 60 5.45 -7.08 27.21
C GLN A 60 6.68 -6.18 27.35
N GLU A 61 7.81 -6.74 27.79
CA GLU A 61 9.07 -6.01 27.93
C GLU A 61 9.52 -5.41 26.59
N LEU A 62 9.38 -6.15 25.48
CA LEU A 62 9.65 -5.64 24.13
C LEU A 62 8.76 -4.44 23.79
N LYS A 63 7.44 -4.57 23.99
CA LYS A 63 6.50 -3.47 23.76
C LYS A 63 6.89 -2.24 24.59
N TYR A 64 7.24 -2.43 25.86
CA TYR A 64 7.66 -1.34 26.73
C TYR A 64 9.00 -0.71 26.33
N SER A 65 9.93 -1.52 25.82
CA SER A 65 11.23 -1.04 25.37
C SER A 65 11.11 -0.05 24.21
N PHE A 66 10.09 -0.20 23.35
CA PHE A 66 9.86 0.72 22.23
C PHE A 66 9.33 2.09 22.66
N PHE A 67 8.73 2.24 23.84
CA PHE A 67 8.38 3.56 24.36
C PHE A 67 9.61 4.35 24.83
N ARG A 68 10.65 3.66 25.34
CA ARG A 68 11.87 4.30 25.84
C ARG A 68 12.88 4.56 24.73
N ASN A 69 13.05 3.57 23.86
CA ASN A 69 13.89 3.66 22.69
C ASN A 69 13.00 3.30 21.49
N PRO A 70 12.52 4.27 20.71
CA PRO A 70 11.72 3.97 19.52
C PRO A 70 12.44 3.04 18.54
N LEU A 71 11.67 2.39 17.69
CA LEU A 71 12.23 1.66 16.56
C LEU A 71 12.67 2.68 15.50
N MET A 72 13.93 2.60 15.07
CA MET A 72 14.42 3.43 13.98
C MET A 72 14.07 2.76 12.66
N VAL A 73 13.30 3.46 11.83
CA VAL A 73 13.07 3.10 10.43
C VAL A 73 14.34 3.41 9.65
N ASN A 74 14.83 2.46 8.89
CA ASN A 74 16.03 2.63 8.05
C ASN A 74 15.80 2.19 6.60
N GLU A 75 14.62 1.68 6.28
CA GLU A 75 14.21 1.27 4.94
C GLU A 75 12.92 2.01 4.56
N ILE A 76 12.92 2.70 3.43
CA ILE A 76 11.75 3.40 2.89
C ILE A 76 11.46 2.83 1.51
N GLU A 77 10.22 2.40 1.31
CA GLU A 77 9.69 1.96 0.01
C GLU A 77 8.54 2.88 -0.37
N CYS A 78 8.59 3.44 -1.57
CA CYS A 78 7.49 4.26 -2.09
C CYS A 78 6.73 3.48 -3.17
N ARG A 79 5.40 3.54 -3.11
CA ARG A 79 4.50 3.04 -4.13
C ARG A 79 3.62 4.20 -4.58
N VAL A 80 3.64 4.51 -5.86
CA VAL A 80 2.72 5.50 -6.45
C VAL A 80 1.56 4.76 -7.08
N LEU A 81 0.36 5.11 -6.65
CA LEU A 81 -0.89 4.61 -7.18
C LEU A 81 -1.56 5.74 -7.96
N ILE A 82 -1.74 5.52 -9.26
CA ILE A 82 -2.39 6.44 -10.17
C ILE A 82 -3.85 6.03 -10.26
N SER A 83 -4.73 6.85 -9.66
CA SER A 83 -6.17 6.62 -9.63
C SER A 83 -6.90 7.95 -9.50
N ARG A 84 -8.12 8.03 -10.04
CA ARG A 84 -9.01 9.15 -9.71
C ARG A 84 -9.44 9.09 -8.25
N HIS A 85 -9.90 10.23 -7.74
CA HIS A 85 -10.37 10.34 -6.36
C HIS A 85 -11.70 9.59 -6.19
N TRP A 86 -11.92 8.94 -5.03
CA TRP A 86 -13.14 8.13 -4.73
C TRP A 86 -14.45 8.78 -5.18
N ASN A 87 -14.62 10.07 -4.84
CA ASN A 87 -15.81 10.87 -5.14
C ASN A 87 -16.06 11.12 -6.63
N GLU A 88 -15.07 10.92 -7.51
CA GLU A 88 -15.23 11.14 -8.95
C GLU A 88 -15.76 9.91 -9.68
N TYR A 89 -15.69 8.73 -9.04
CA TYR A 89 -16.10 7.47 -9.65
C TYR A 89 -17.06 6.67 -8.79
N HIS A 90 -17.53 7.21 -7.66
CA HIS A 90 -18.64 6.65 -6.92
C HIS A 90 -19.77 7.66 -6.80
N ASP A 91 -21.01 7.21 -7.06
CA ASP A 91 -22.19 8.01 -6.74
C ASP A 91 -22.38 8.10 -5.22
N ASP A 92 -23.34 8.93 -4.79
CA ASP A 92 -23.69 9.10 -3.37
C ASP A 92 -24.13 7.79 -2.67
N LYS A 93 -24.34 6.72 -3.45
CA LYS A 93 -24.70 5.37 -2.96
C LYS A 93 -23.52 4.40 -2.99
N GLY A 94 -22.31 4.87 -3.30
CA GLY A 94 -21.10 4.06 -3.38
C GLY A 94 -21.07 3.10 -4.56
N ARG A 95 -21.85 3.35 -5.62
CA ARG A 95 -21.80 2.56 -6.86
C ARG A 95 -20.75 3.13 -7.80
N THR A 96 -19.89 2.25 -8.30
CA THR A 96 -18.84 2.62 -9.25
C THR A 96 -19.45 3.11 -10.56
N ILE A 97 -19.05 4.30 -11.01
CA ILE A 97 -19.47 4.93 -12.25
C ILE A 97 -18.40 4.64 -13.32
N GLY A 98 -18.65 3.63 -14.16
CA GLY A 98 -17.76 3.25 -15.28
C GLY A 98 -16.71 2.17 -14.96
N ASP A 99 -15.94 1.77 -15.98
CA ASP A 99 -14.93 0.70 -15.93
C ASP A 99 -13.52 1.20 -15.50
N GLU A 100 -13.41 1.92 -14.38
CA GLU A 100 -12.11 2.50 -13.97
C GLU A 100 -11.14 1.54 -13.29
N ASN A 101 -11.59 0.36 -12.85
CA ASN A 101 -10.67 -0.70 -12.37
C ASN A 101 -9.64 -1.08 -13.43
N GLU A 102 -9.94 -0.87 -14.72
CA GLU A 102 -9.02 -1.12 -15.84
C GLU A 102 -7.98 0.00 -16.04
N ARG A 103 -8.17 1.18 -15.43
CA ARG A 103 -7.30 2.37 -15.63
C ARG A 103 -6.43 2.70 -14.42
N MET A 104 -6.68 2.07 -13.28
CA MET A 104 -5.83 2.19 -12.10
C MET A 104 -4.50 1.47 -12.34
N PHE A 105 -3.40 2.15 -12.08
CA PHE A 105 -2.06 1.58 -12.20
C PHE A 105 -1.23 1.93 -10.97
N SER A 106 -0.42 0.97 -10.52
CA SER A 106 0.51 1.19 -9.42
C SER A 106 1.93 0.89 -9.88
N LEU A 107 2.86 1.75 -9.47
CA LEU A 107 4.28 1.61 -9.73
C LEU A 107 5.05 1.65 -8.41
N ASP A 108 5.95 0.69 -8.22
CA ASP A 108 6.93 0.73 -7.14
C ASP A 108 8.12 1.59 -7.59
N VAL A 109 8.44 2.63 -6.81
CA VAL A 109 9.47 3.62 -7.17
C VAL A 109 10.34 3.98 -5.97
N VAL A 110 11.57 4.40 -6.26
CA VAL A 110 12.43 5.05 -5.27
C VAL A 110 12.37 6.54 -5.54
N LEU A 111 11.66 7.28 -4.69
CA LEU A 111 11.57 8.72 -4.79
C LEU A 111 12.68 9.38 -3.97
N PRO A 112 13.46 10.31 -4.54
CA PRO A 112 14.49 11.04 -3.79
C PRO A 112 13.88 11.93 -2.70
N VAL A 113 12.66 12.41 -2.93
CA VAL A 113 11.85 13.18 -1.99
C VAL A 113 10.42 12.68 -2.08
N ILE A 114 9.79 12.46 -0.92
CA ILE A 114 8.37 12.10 -0.86
C ILE A 114 7.56 13.36 -1.17
N PRO A 115 6.73 13.37 -2.23
CA PRO A 115 5.91 14.52 -2.58
C PRO A 115 4.87 14.80 -1.49
N ARG A 116 4.42 16.04 -1.40
CA ARG A 116 3.38 16.48 -0.47
C ARG A 116 2.01 16.43 -1.14
N MET A 117 0.95 16.42 -0.33
CA MET A 117 -0.41 16.59 -0.85
C MET A 117 -0.52 17.91 -1.62
N GLY A 118 -1.14 17.86 -2.80
CA GLY A 118 -1.28 18.98 -3.72
C GLY A 118 -0.10 19.19 -4.68
N GLU A 119 1.04 18.51 -4.48
CA GLU A 119 2.16 18.58 -5.42
C GLU A 119 1.86 17.79 -6.70
N GLU A 120 2.34 18.31 -7.83
CA GLU A 120 2.31 17.62 -9.11
C GLU A 120 3.42 16.57 -9.16
N ILE A 121 3.10 15.40 -9.71
CA ILE A 121 4.04 14.31 -9.94
C ILE A 121 3.95 13.88 -11.40
N GLU A 122 5.10 13.69 -12.03
CA GLU A 122 5.22 13.13 -13.38
C GLU A 122 5.50 11.63 -13.29
N PHE A 123 4.83 10.86 -14.13
CA PHE A 123 4.98 9.40 -14.22
C PHE A 123 5.76 9.10 -15.50
N GLU A 124 7.10 9.16 -15.44
CA GLU A 124 7.97 9.07 -16.62
C GLU A 124 7.89 7.73 -17.41
N LEU A 125 7.05 6.77 -16.99
CA LEU A 125 6.86 5.48 -17.65
C LEU A 125 5.42 4.98 -17.51
N ALA A 126 4.50 5.48 -18.35
CA ALA A 126 3.17 4.89 -18.46
C ALA A 126 2.56 5.03 -19.86
N ASP A 127 3.26 4.59 -20.91
CA ASP A 127 2.68 4.38 -22.25
C ASP A 127 1.42 3.48 -22.21
N ARG A 128 1.23 2.69 -21.13
CA ARG A 128 0.09 1.78 -20.96
C ARG A 128 -1.23 2.49 -20.63
N ASN A 129 -1.21 3.63 -19.96
CA ASN A 129 -2.43 4.22 -19.39
C ASN A 129 -2.67 5.69 -19.79
N GLY A 130 -1.82 6.27 -20.66
CA GLY A 130 -2.04 7.61 -21.21
C GLY A 130 -1.88 8.76 -20.20
N TYR A 131 -1.58 8.47 -18.93
CA TYR A 131 -1.38 9.47 -17.87
C TYR A 131 0.12 9.69 -17.64
N TYR A 132 0.58 10.91 -17.90
CA TYR A 132 1.99 11.30 -17.74
C TYR A 132 2.24 12.16 -16.50
N ARG A 133 1.17 12.68 -15.89
CA ARG A 133 1.26 13.54 -14.71
C ARG A 133 -0.05 13.56 -13.92
N GLY A 134 0.03 13.96 -12.67
CA GLY A 134 -1.12 14.07 -11.78
C GLY A 134 -0.83 14.86 -10.52
N THR A 135 -1.85 15.05 -9.68
CA THR A 135 -1.71 15.70 -8.37
C THR A 135 -1.80 14.68 -7.25
N VAL A 136 -0.88 14.75 -6.30
CA VAL A 136 -0.97 13.93 -5.08
C VAL A 136 -2.18 14.37 -4.26
N HIS A 137 -3.13 13.46 -4.02
CA HIS A 137 -4.33 13.75 -3.23
C HIS A 137 -4.38 13.00 -1.91
N GLU A 138 -3.61 11.93 -1.76
CA GLU A 138 -3.54 11.15 -0.52
C GLU A 138 -2.17 10.50 -0.35
N ILE A 139 -1.69 10.43 0.90
CA ILE A 139 -0.44 9.77 1.26
C ILE A 139 -0.70 8.91 2.49
N ILE A 140 -0.45 7.60 2.37
CA ILE A 140 -0.59 6.65 3.46
C ILE A 140 0.79 6.14 3.86
N HIS A 141 1.08 6.17 5.16
CA HIS A 141 2.30 5.61 5.73
C HIS A 141 1.98 4.33 6.50
N GLU A 142 2.61 3.23 6.10
CA GLU A 142 2.54 1.95 6.79
C GLU A 142 3.92 1.60 7.35
N VAL A 143 4.02 1.38 8.66
CA VAL A 143 5.29 1.00 9.32
C VAL A 143 5.25 -0.47 9.69
N ILE A 144 6.10 -1.26 9.04
CA ILE A 144 6.23 -2.71 9.27
C ILE A 144 7.65 -3.00 9.76
N GLY A 145 7.81 -3.12 11.08
CA GLY A 145 9.13 -3.27 11.66
C GLY A 145 10.02 -2.07 11.33
N LYS A 146 11.15 -2.31 10.65
CA LYS A 146 12.11 -1.25 10.29
C LYS A 146 11.86 -0.63 8.91
N LYS A 147 10.85 -1.13 8.19
CA LYS A 147 10.46 -0.65 6.87
C LYS A 147 9.26 0.27 6.99
N GLN A 148 9.36 1.44 6.38
CA GLN A 148 8.22 2.32 6.14
C GLN A 148 7.83 2.22 4.67
N ARG A 149 6.61 1.76 4.41
CA ARG A 149 6.00 1.83 3.11
C ARG A 149 5.19 3.12 3.02
N ILE A 150 5.40 3.87 1.96
CA ILE A 150 4.70 5.12 1.67
C ILE A 150 3.92 4.90 0.39
N VAL A 151 2.59 4.92 0.50
CA VAL A 151 1.68 4.81 -0.65
C VAL A 151 1.20 6.21 -1.00
N ILE A 152 1.50 6.65 -2.21
CA ILE A 152 1.16 7.97 -2.74
C ILE A 152 0.05 7.78 -3.76
N PHE A 153 -1.10 8.40 -3.53
CA PHE A 153 -2.21 8.40 -4.47
C PHE A 153 -2.15 9.68 -5.28
N ALA A 154 -2.01 9.52 -6.59
CA ALA A 154 -1.92 10.61 -7.53
C ALA A 154 -3.11 10.59 -8.48
N HIS A 155 -3.85 11.68 -8.49
CA HIS A 155 -4.98 11.90 -9.37
C HIS A 155 -4.44 12.24 -10.76
N PRO A 156 -4.69 11.40 -11.77
CA PRO A 156 -4.14 11.65 -13.10
C PRO A 156 -4.83 12.84 -13.75
N TYR A 157 -4.03 13.75 -14.30
CA TYR A 157 -4.58 14.75 -15.22
C TYR A 157 -5.01 14.06 -16.51
N GLU A 158 -6.20 14.41 -17.00
CA GLU A 158 -6.63 13.93 -18.30
C GLU A 158 -5.61 14.33 -19.37
N ASN A 159 -5.17 13.35 -20.14
CA ASN A 159 -4.34 13.60 -21.31
C ASN A 159 -5.13 14.48 -22.29
N GLU A 160 -4.52 15.59 -22.73
CA GLU A 160 -5.14 16.51 -23.69
C GLU A 160 -5.59 15.78 -24.96
N TYR A 161 -4.86 14.74 -25.37
CA TYR A 161 -5.21 13.87 -26.50
C TYR A 161 -6.50 13.09 -26.26
N GLU A 162 -6.66 12.43 -25.10
CA GLU A 162 -7.90 11.70 -24.77
C GLU A 162 -9.09 12.63 -24.62
N ARG A 163 -8.88 13.82 -24.03
CA ARG A 163 -9.89 14.87 -23.95
C ARG A 163 -10.32 15.31 -25.35
N TRP A 164 -9.36 15.53 -26.24
CA TRP A 164 -9.60 15.90 -27.63
C TRP A 164 -10.34 14.80 -28.40
N MET A 165 -9.96 13.54 -28.25
CA MET A 165 -10.63 12.40 -28.89
C MET A 165 -12.09 12.27 -28.45
N ARG A 166 -12.39 12.42 -27.14
CA ARG A 166 -13.79 12.45 -26.65
C ARG A 166 -14.57 13.63 -27.20
N GLN A 167 -13.97 14.81 -27.28
CA GLN A 167 -14.62 15.98 -27.87
C GLN A 167 -14.90 15.78 -29.37
N LYS A 168 -13.98 15.16 -30.11
CA LYS A 168 -14.16 14.82 -31.52
C LYS A 168 -15.34 13.87 -31.74
N VAL A 169 -15.44 12.81 -30.93
CA VAL A 169 -16.58 11.86 -31.00
C VAL A 169 -17.90 12.59 -30.72
N LYS A 170 -17.99 13.38 -29.65
CA LYS A 170 -19.18 14.18 -29.33
C LYS A 170 -19.58 15.13 -30.45
N TYR A 171 -18.59 15.75 -31.10
CA TYR A 171 -18.81 16.65 -32.22
C TYR A 171 -19.35 15.91 -33.46
N GLU A 172 -18.79 14.74 -33.79
CA GLU A 172 -19.28 13.91 -34.90
C GLU A 172 -20.71 13.40 -34.64
N ASP A 173 -21.01 12.97 -33.41
CA ASP A 173 -22.36 12.54 -33.02
C ASP A 173 -23.35 13.70 -33.09
N HIS A 174 -22.95 14.89 -32.64
CA HIS A 174 -23.78 16.09 -32.77
C HIS A 174 -24.05 16.45 -34.24
N LYS A 175 -23.04 16.35 -35.11
CA LYS A 175 -23.23 16.52 -36.56
C LYS A 175 -24.21 15.52 -37.15
N ARG A 176 -24.10 14.24 -36.77
CA ARG A 176 -25.04 13.18 -37.21
C ARG A 176 -26.45 13.47 -36.74
N TRP A 177 -26.61 13.90 -35.49
CA TRP A 177 -27.91 14.28 -34.93
C TRP A 177 -28.54 15.49 -35.65
N LEU A 178 -27.74 16.54 -35.93
CA LEU A 178 -28.22 17.71 -36.69
C LEU A 178 -28.69 17.30 -38.09
N LYS A 179 -27.91 16.49 -38.80
CA LYS A 179 -28.25 15.99 -40.13
C LYS A 179 -29.53 15.15 -40.11
N TYR A 180 -29.68 14.28 -39.12
CA TYR A 180 -30.89 13.49 -38.92
C TYR A 180 -32.12 14.40 -38.67
N ARG A 181 -31.96 15.42 -37.84
CA ARG A 181 -33.04 16.37 -37.52
C ARG A 181 -33.48 17.19 -38.73
N GLU A 182 -32.56 17.59 -39.60
CA GLU A 182 -32.88 18.25 -40.88
C GLU A 182 -33.64 17.32 -41.82
N LEU A 183 -33.15 16.09 -42.03
CA LEU A 183 -33.83 15.07 -42.84
C LEU A 183 -35.26 14.77 -42.35
N THR A 184 -35.49 14.70 -41.04
CA THR A 184 -36.82 14.45 -40.48
C THR A 184 -37.78 15.64 -40.60
N LYS A 185 -37.27 16.88 -40.71
CA LYS A 185 -38.10 18.07 -40.95
C LYS A 185 -38.58 18.15 -42.40
N ASP A 186 -37.75 17.71 -43.34
CA ASP A 186 -38.09 17.69 -44.76
C ASP A 186 -39.12 16.60 -45.11
N ILE A 187 -39.17 15.51 -44.34
CA ILE A 187 -40.18 14.43 -44.49
C ILE A 187 -41.58 14.84 -43.99
N GLN A 188 -41.67 15.87 -43.16
CA GLN A 188 -42.94 16.37 -42.58
C GLN A 188 -43.55 17.56 -43.35
N ARG A 189 -42.96 17.96 -44.48
CA ARG A 189 -43.49 18.94 -45.42
C ARG A 189 -44.02 18.25 -46.68
#